data_AF-A0A7M2YSR0-F1
#
_entry.id   AF-A0A7M2YSR0-F1
#
_cell.length_a   1.000
_cell.length_b   1.000
_cell.length_c   1.000
_cell.angle_alpha   90.00
_cell.angle_beta   90.00
_cell.angle_gamma   90.00
#
_symmetry.space_group_name_H-M   'P 1'
#
loop_
_entity.id
_entity.type
_entity.pdbx_description
1 polymer ?
#
loop_
_entity_poly.entity_id
_entity_poly.type
_entity_poly.pdbx_seq_one_letter_code
_entity_poly.pdbx_strand_id
1 'polypeptide(L)'
;MVHDDGAVGLDGLEVVFDDERVVSDAGVALVATLAQRLGIEALAQQRVRLRRDRPGAANAGRKVIALVYAMALGADSIDDTEILRAGRTRRLLGGWIPAPSTLGTFLRAFTFGHVRQLDGG
;
A
#
# COMPACT_ATOMS: atom_id res chain seq x y z
N MET A 1 -26.27 20.39 23.97
CA MET A 1 -26.71 20.77 22.61
C MET A 1 -25.48 20.65 21.73
N VAL A 2 -25.51 19.63 20.87
CA VAL A 2 -24.56 19.24 19.80
C VAL A 2 -23.09 19.04 20.18
N HIS A 3 -22.74 17.78 20.44
CA HIS A 3 -21.43 17.23 20.13
C HIS A 3 -21.35 17.02 18.60
N ASP A 4 -20.24 17.44 17.99
CA ASP A 4 -19.85 16.95 16.67
C ASP A 4 -18.33 16.69 16.69
N ASP A 5 -17.96 15.51 17.19
CA ASP A 5 -16.62 14.91 17.05
C ASP A 5 -16.64 13.95 15.84
N GLY A 6 -17.00 14.47 14.66
CA GLY A 6 -16.90 13.74 13.40
C GLY A 6 -15.46 13.68 12.93
N ALA A 7 -15.01 12.50 12.48
CA ALA A 7 -13.75 12.38 11.74
C ALA A 7 -13.82 13.29 10.51
N VAL A 8 -12.94 14.29 10.43
CA VAL A 8 -12.88 15.23 9.31
C VAL A 8 -12.63 14.44 8.02
N GLY A 9 -13.69 14.30 7.22
CA GLY A 9 -13.64 13.71 5.88
C GLY A 9 -12.84 14.60 4.94
N LEU A 10 -12.16 14.00 3.98
CA LEU A 10 -11.54 14.74 2.89
C LEU A 10 -12.64 15.16 1.92
N ASP A 11 -13.10 16.41 2.04
CA ASP A 11 -14.19 16.94 1.22
C ASP A 11 -13.76 17.28 -0.22
N GLY A 12 -12.47 17.23 -0.51
CA GLY A 12 -11.94 17.43 -1.85
C GLY A 12 -10.42 17.36 -1.92
N LEU A 13 -9.93 16.98 -3.09
CA LEU A 13 -8.51 17.00 -3.42
C LEU A 13 -8.35 17.26 -4.91
N GLU A 14 -7.56 18.29 -5.22
CA GLU A 14 -7.18 18.64 -6.58
C GLU A 14 -5.66 18.46 -6.72
N VAL A 15 -5.25 17.69 -7.74
CA VAL A 15 -3.83 17.48 -8.08
C VAL A 15 -3.65 17.95 -9.52
N VAL A 16 -2.96 19.08 -9.71
CA VAL A 16 -2.67 19.67 -11.02
C VAL A 16 -1.17 19.53 -11.30
N PHE A 17 -0.83 19.00 -12.48
CA PHE A 17 0.53 18.95 -13.00
C PHE A 17 0.61 19.85 -14.23
N ASP A 18 1.37 20.93 -14.12
CA ASP A 18 1.52 21.96 -15.18
C ASP A 18 2.97 22.07 -15.67
N ASP A 19 3.74 20.98 -15.66
CA ASP A 19 5.13 20.96 -16.14
C ASP A 19 5.33 19.80 -17.11
N GLU A 20 5.96 20.05 -18.26
CA GLU A 20 6.27 19.05 -19.31
C GLU A 20 7.19 17.90 -18.84
N ARG A 21 7.69 17.95 -17.59
CA ARG A 21 8.48 16.90 -16.95
C ARG A 21 7.67 16.01 -15.98
N VAL A 22 6.37 15.85 -16.22
CA VAL A 22 5.48 15.01 -15.39
C VAL A 22 6.12 13.64 -15.17
N VAL A 23 6.48 13.35 -13.92
CA VAL A 23 6.88 12.00 -13.52
C VAL A 23 5.59 11.19 -13.42
N SER A 24 5.51 10.05 -14.12
CA SER A 24 4.38 9.12 -14.07
C SER A 24 3.97 8.69 -12.64
N ASP A 25 4.83 8.92 -11.64
CA ASP A 25 4.65 8.64 -10.22
C ASP A 25 3.88 9.70 -9.42
N ALA A 26 3.53 10.85 -10.00
CA ALA A 26 3.06 11.96 -9.19
C ALA A 26 1.67 11.73 -8.53
N GLY A 27 0.85 10.83 -9.10
CA GLY A 27 -0.38 10.33 -8.47
C GLY A 27 -0.14 9.41 -7.26
N VAL A 28 0.98 8.68 -7.20
CA VAL A 28 1.24 7.77 -6.06
C VAL A 28 1.59 8.53 -4.79
N ALA A 29 2.11 9.75 -4.89
CA ALA A 29 2.38 10.62 -3.74
C ALA A 29 1.09 10.91 -2.95
N LEU A 30 0.00 11.14 -3.67
CA LEU A 30 -1.32 11.28 -3.06
C LEU A 30 -1.75 9.99 -2.36
N VAL A 31 -1.73 8.87 -3.08
CA VAL A 31 -2.17 7.56 -2.55
C VAL A 31 -1.36 7.22 -1.29
N ALA A 32 -0.06 7.49 -1.30
CA ALA A 32 0.82 7.30 -0.15
C ALA A 32 0.45 8.19 1.03
N THR A 33 0.14 9.46 0.77
CA THR A 33 -0.29 10.41 1.81
C THR A 33 -1.61 9.98 2.44
N LEU A 34 -2.59 9.58 1.63
CA LEU A 34 -3.89 9.08 2.12
C LEU A 34 -3.73 7.80 2.93
N ALA A 35 -2.96 6.84 2.42
CA ALA A 35 -2.71 5.59 3.11
C ALA A 35 -2.02 5.78 4.47
N GLN A 36 -1.11 6.75 4.57
CA GLN A 36 -0.50 7.15 5.83
C GLN A 36 -1.52 7.78 6.79
N ARG A 37 -2.32 8.75 6.33
CA ARG A 37 -3.34 9.42 7.16
C ARG A 37 -4.42 8.47 7.66
N LEU A 38 -4.82 7.51 6.83
CA LEU A 38 -5.80 6.47 7.17
C LEU A 38 -5.19 5.30 7.95
N GLY A 39 -3.86 5.27 8.14
CA GLY A 39 -3.18 4.20 8.86
C GLY A 39 -3.30 2.82 8.20
N ILE A 40 -3.40 2.77 6.87
CA ILE A 40 -3.68 1.52 6.13
C ILE A 40 -2.62 0.45 6.39
N GLU A 41 -1.35 0.82 6.45
CA GLU A 41 -0.26 -0.13 6.78
C GLU A 41 -0.50 -0.77 8.17
N ALA A 42 -0.81 0.06 9.17
CA ALA A 42 -1.04 -0.40 10.54
C ALA A 42 -2.31 -1.28 10.63
N LEU A 43 -3.38 -0.88 9.95
CA LEU A 43 -4.61 -1.65 9.87
C LEU A 43 -4.37 -3.02 9.20
N ALA A 44 -3.70 -3.03 8.05
CA ALA A 44 -3.33 -4.27 7.37
C ALA A 44 -2.46 -5.17 8.25
N GLN A 45 -1.52 -4.59 9.01
CA GLN A 45 -0.68 -5.34 9.94
C GLN A 45 -1.48 -6.00 11.08
N GLN A 46 -2.61 -5.41 11.49
CA GLN A 46 -3.48 -5.95 12.54
C GLN A 46 -4.46 -7.01 12.00
N ARG A 47 -4.94 -6.83 10.76
CA ARG A 47 -6.01 -7.65 10.16
C ARG A 47 -5.49 -8.86 9.41
N VAL A 48 -4.35 -8.76 8.73
CA VAL A 48 -3.77 -9.88 7.98
C VAL A 48 -3.05 -10.83 8.94
N ARG A 49 -3.73 -11.92 9.30
CA ARG A 49 -3.21 -12.93 10.23
C ARG A 49 -2.76 -14.18 9.48
N LEU A 50 -1.51 -14.18 9.05
CA LEU A 50 -0.85 -15.36 8.53
C LEU A 50 -0.27 -16.21 9.68
N ARG A 51 -0.20 -17.53 9.50
CA ARG A 51 0.47 -18.39 10.47
C ARG A 51 1.95 -18.00 10.60
N ARG A 52 2.44 -17.83 11.82
CA ARG A 52 3.80 -17.31 12.09
C ARG A 52 4.92 -18.20 11.54
N ASP A 53 4.67 -19.49 11.40
CA ASP A 53 5.61 -20.47 10.83
C ASP A 53 5.67 -20.44 9.30
N ARG A 54 4.76 -19.72 8.63
CA ARG A 54 4.78 -19.57 7.17
C ARG A 54 5.84 -18.54 6.73
N PRO A 55 6.70 -18.89 5.77
CA PRO A 55 7.56 -17.92 5.12
C PRO A 55 6.76 -16.72 4.60
N GLY A 56 7.27 -15.51 4.81
CA GLY A 56 6.63 -14.28 4.36
C GLY A 56 5.62 -13.66 5.32
N ALA A 57 5.24 -14.34 6.42
CA ALA A 57 4.23 -13.84 7.36
C ALA A 57 4.62 -12.54 8.11
N ALA A 58 5.92 -12.30 8.30
CA ALA A 58 6.42 -11.13 8.99
C ALA A 58 6.17 -9.84 8.19
N ASN A 59 5.86 -8.75 8.89
CA ASN A 59 5.64 -7.41 8.29
C ASN A 59 4.53 -7.40 7.21
N ALA A 60 3.44 -8.13 7.45
CA ALA A 60 2.31 -8.23 6.52
C ALA A 60 1.79 -6.86 6.06
N GLY A 61 1.63 -5.89 6.98
CA GLY A 61 1.11 -4.56 6.63
C GLY A 61 2.00 -3.84 5.60
N ARG A 62 3.32 -3.90 5.79
CA ARG A 62 4.28 -3.32 4.84
C ARG A 62 4.23 -3.96 3.45
N LYS A 63 3.98 -5.27 3.39
CA LYS A 63 3.88 -5.98 2.11
C LYS A 63 2.55 -5.70 1.42
N VAL A 64 1.46 -5.59 2.18
CA VAL A 64 0.15 -5.18 1.66
C VAL A 64 0.25 -3.79 1.06
N ILE A 65 0.76 -2.80 1.80
CA ILE A 65 0.81 -1.43 1.28
C ILE A 65 1.77 -1.29 0.09
N ALA A 66 2.87 -2.05 0.06
CA ALA A 66 3.74 -2.12 -1.12
C ALA A 66 2.98 -2.64 -2.35
N LEU A 67 2.18 -3.71 -2.22
CA LEU A 67 1.37 -4.22 -3.33
C LEU A 67 0.32 -3.20 -3.79
N VAL A 68 -0.33 -2.49 -2.86
CA VAL A 68 -1.29 -1.42 -3.19
C VAL A 68 -0.62 -0.32 -4.01
N TYR A 69 0.57 0.15 -3.59
CA TYR A 69 1.30 1.16 -4.35
C TYR A 69 1.77 0.65 -5.71
N ALA A 70 2.19 -0.62 -5.82
CA ALA A 70 2.57 -1.20 -7.11
C ALA A 70 1.37 -1.24 -8.06
N MET A 71 0.21 -1.71 -7.59
CA MET A 71 -1.02 -1.73 -8.39
C MET A 71 -1.48 -0.33 -8.78
N ALA A 72 -1.36 0.65 -7.87
CA ALA A 72 -1.66 2.05 -8.18
C ALA A 72 -0.71 2.66 -9.24
N LEU A 73 0.50 2.12 -9.37
CA LEU A 73 1.47 2.45 -10.40
C LEU A 73 1.33 1.59 -11.68
N GLY A 74 0.32 0.71 -11.74
CA GLY A 74 0.02 -0.10 -12.92
C GLY A 74 0.67 -1.49 -12.94
N ALA A 75 1.25 -1.97 -11.83
CA ALA A 75 1.74 -3.34 -11.76
C ALA A 75 0.59 -4.36 -11.85
N ASP A 76 0.67 -5.29 -12.79
CA ASP A 76 -0.27 -6.41 -12.93
C ASP A 76 0.37 -7.76 -12.58
N SER A 77 1.70 -7.81 -12.50
CA SER A 77 2.49 -8.97 -12.11
C SER A 77 3.39 -8.71 -10.90
N ILE A 78 3.95 -9.78 -10.33
CA ILE A 78 4.90 -9.64 -9.21
C ILE A 78 6.20 -9.00 -9.67
N ASP A 79 6.63 -9.26 -10.90
CA ASP A 79 7.88 -8.71 -11.42
C ASP A 79 7.76 -7.19 -11.63
N ASP A 80 6.58 -6.69 -11.97
CA ASP A 80 6.32 -5.24 -12.10
C ASP A 80 6.45 -4.48 -10.79
N THR A 81 6.45 -5.16 -9.63
CA THR A 81 6.66 -4.50 -8.33
C THR A 81 8.07 -3.89 -8.18
N GLU A 82 9.01 -4.18 -9.09
CA GLU A 82 10.27 -3.44 -9.23
C GLU A 82 10.06 -1.95 -9.52
N ILE A 83 8.90 -1.54 -10.04
CA ILE A 83 8.56 -0.12 -10.24
C ILE A 83 8.69 0.70 -8.95
N LEU A 84 8.43 0.08 -7.79
CA LEU A 84 8.56 0.73 -6.48
C LEU A 84 10.02 1.09 -6.15
N ARG A 85 10.96 0.36 -6.72
CA ARG A 85 12.41 0.50 -6.51
C ARG A 85 13.05 1.46 -7.51
N ALA A 86 12.32 1.86 -8.55
CA ALA A 86 12.77 2.84 -9.52
C ALA A 86 12.83 4.25 -8.91
N GLY A 87 13.82 5.03 -9.35
CA GLY A 87 13.92 6.47 -9.07
C GLY A 87 13.85 6.84 -7.58
N ARG A 88 13.02 7.85 -7.25
CA ARG A 88 12.86 8.38 -5.89
C ARG A 88 11.63 7.83 -5.16
N THR A 89 10.88 6.92 -5.78
CA THR A 89 9.64 6.33 -5.26
C THR A 89 9.84 5.69 -3.89
N ARG A 90 11.00 5.05 -3.68
CA ARG A 90 11.42 4.55 -2.36
C ARG A 90 11.35 5.57 -1.23
N ARG A 91 11.76 6.82 -1.46
CA ARG A 91 11.72 7.87 -0.44
C ARG A 91 10.30 8.35 -0.15
N LEU A 92 9.48 8.46 -1.20
CA LEU A 92 8.06 8.82 -1.07
C LEU A 92 7.28 7.79 -0.26
N LEU A 93 7.61 6.50 -0.42
CA LEU A 93 6.86 5.39 0.18
C LEU A 93 7.40 4.93 1.55
N GLY A 94 8.13 5.77 2.28
CA GLY A 94 8.57 5.46 3.64
C GLY A 94 9.85 4.60 3.75
N GLY A 95 10.62 4.49 2.68
CA GLY A 95 12.04 4.11 2.73
C GLY A 95 12.37 2.62 2.72
N TRP A 96 11.46 1.71 3.09
CA TRP A 96 11.68 0.25 2.95
C TRP A 96 10.70 -0.36 1.95
N ILE A 97 11.23 -1.06 0.94
CA ILE A 97 10.43 -1.72 -0.10
C ILE A 97 10.88 -3.17 -0.23
N PRO A 98 9.98 -4.17 -0.11
CA PRO A 98 10.31 -5.58 -0.29
C PRO A 98 10.75 -5.88 -1.73
N ALA A 99 11.54 -6.93 -1.94
CA ALA A 99 11.85 -7.41 -3.29
C ALA A 99 10.63 -8.14 -3.87
N PRO A 100 10.48 -8.24 -5.20
CA PRO A 100 9.44 -9.04 -5.85
C PRO A 100 9.36 -10.46 -5.28
N SER A 101 10.51 -11.11 -5.11
CA SER A 101 10.59 -12.45 -4.51
C SER A 101 10.01 -12.49 -3.09
N THR A 102 10.27 -11.45 -2.28
CA THR A 102 9.73 -11.31 -0.93
C THR A 102 8.21 -11.12 -0.92
N LEU A 103 7.66 -10.37 -1.88
CA LEU A 103 6.23 -10.21 -2.08
C LEU A 103 5.59 -11.52 -2.57
N GLY A 104 6.24 -12.21 -3.50
CA GLY A 104 5.81 -13.53 -3.96
C GLY A 104 5.79 -14.57 -2.84
N THR A 105 6.78 -14.59 -1.94
CA THR A 105 6.76 -15.47 -0.76
C THR A 105 5.58 -15.14 0.14
N PHE A 106 5.30 -13.86 0.36
CA PHE A 106 4.15 -13.42 1.16
C PHE A 106 2.83 -13.83 0.55
N LEU A 107 2.61 -13.60 -0.75
CA LEU A 107 1.35 -13.98 -1.41
C LEU A 107 1.11 -15.50 -1.39
N ARG A 108 2.17 -16.32 -1.53
CA ARG A 108 2.05 -17.78 -1.40
C ARG A 108 1.68 -18.25 0.02
N ALA A 109 1.80 -17.38 1.03
CA ALA A 109 1.34 -17.69 2.38
C ALA A 109 -0.19 -17.56 2.53
N PHE A 110 -0.85 -16.86 1.61
CA PHE A 110 -2.31 -16.69 1.63
C PHE A 110 -3.02 -17.99 1.27
N THR A 111 -4.25 -18.09 1.75
CA THR A 111 -5.24 -19.12 1.44
C THR A 111 -6.55 -18.39 1.21
N PHE A 112 -7.57 -19.05 0.68
CA PHE A 112 -8.85 -18.41 0.36
C PHE A 112 -9.47 -17.63 1.55
N GLY A 113 -9.30 -18.11 2.79
CA GLY A 113 -9.77 -17.41 3.99
C GLY A 113 -9.05 -16.09 4.28
N HIS A 114 -7.80 -15.93 3.84
CA HIS A 114 -7.04 -14.69 4.04
C HIS A 114 -7.45 -13.59 3.06
N VAL A 115 -7.91 -13.93 1.85
CA VAL A 115 -8.42 -12.94 0.89
C VAL A 115 -9.64 -12.22 1.47
N ARG A 116 -10.54 -12.98 2.12
CA ARG A 116 -11.71 -12.40 2.79
C ARG A 116 -11.40 -11.53 4.02
N GLN A 117 -10.23 -11.65 4.62
CA GLN A 117 -9.80 -10.74 5.70
C GLN A 117 -9.44 -9.35 5.15
N LEU A 118 -9.04 -9.26 3.88
CA LEU A 118 -8.74 -8.00 3.20
C LEU A 118 -10.00 -7.34 2.65
N ASP A 119 -11.00 -8.12 2.23
CA ASP A 119 -12.26 -7.60 1.64
C ASP A 119 -13.22 -6.92 2.64
N GLY A 120 -12.87 -6.90 3.94
CA GLY A 120 -13.75 -6.40 4.99
C GLY A 120 -14.77 -7.46 5.40
N GLY A 121 -14.46 -8.16 6.49
CA GLY A 121 -15.47 -8.92 7.23
C GLY A 121 -16.42 -8.01 7.98
#